data_AF-A0A7V3KXY1-F1
#
_entry.id   AF-A0A7V3KXY1-F1
#
_cell.length_a   1.000
_cell.length_b   1.000
_cell.length_c   1.000
_cell.angle_alpha   90.00
_cell.angle_beta   90.00
_cell.angle_gamma   90.00
#
_symmetry.space_group_name_H-M   'P 1'
#
loop_
_entity.id
_entity.type
_entity.pdbx_description
1 polymer ?
#
loop_
_entity_poly.entity_id
_entity_poly.type
_entity_poly.pdbx_seq_one_letter_code
_entity_poly.pdbx_strand_id
1 'polypeptide(L)'
;DDPVDPQYLDRLVNTLGGKSLAWPLKTECCGGSFSISKKEMVLKLTYELLSWAKDQGAEAVVVDCPLCQFNLDSRQGEIERIYGRIFSLPIFYFTQLLGLGLGLGNKELGLEKMNVSPFPLLEERNILKR
;
A
#
# COMPACT_ATOMS: atom_id res chain seq x y z
N ASP A 1 20.74 4.41 -3.48
CA ASP A 1 20.08 3.10 -3.35
C ASP A 1 20.44 2.28 -4.58
N ASP A 2 20.25 0.96 -4.53
CA ASP A 2 20.39 0.13 -5.72
C ASP A 2 19.16 0.36 -6.66
N PRO A 3 19.36 0.58 -7.97
CA PRO A 3 18.24 0.82 -8.89
C PRO A 3 17.31 -0.38 -9.11
N VAL A 4 17.80 -1.61 -8.96
CA VAL A 4 17.03 -2.84 -9.19
C VAL A 4 16.50 -3.45 -7.89
N ASP A 5 17.15 -3.16 -6.77
CA ASP A 5 16.70 -3.54 -5.43
C ASP A 5 16.78 -2.36 -4.43
N PRO A 6 15.93 -1.33 -4.59
CA PRO A 6 15.89 -0.22 -3.65
C PRO A 6 15.39 -0.67 -2.28
N GLN A 7 16.07 -0.23 -1.22
CA GLN A 7 15.86 -0.63 0.17
C GLN A 7 15.47 0.57 1.06
N TYR A 8 15.33 1.77 0.50
CA TYR A 8 15.06 2.96 1.30
C TYR A 8 13.68 2.94 1.97
N LEU A 9 12.65 2.40 1.31
CA LEU A 9 11.32 2.23 1.91
C LEU A 9 11.37 1.19 3.03
N ASP A 10 12.15 0.11 2.88
CA ASP A 10 12.34 -0.88 3.94
C ASP A 10 12.98 -0.25 5.17
N ARG A 11 14.04 0.53 4.96
CA ARG A 11 14.71 1.27 6.03
C ARG A 11 13.75 2.23 6.71
N LEU A 12 12.91 2.95 5.95
CA LEU A 12 11.90 3.86 6.50
C LEU A 12 10.90 3.10 7.37
N VAL A 13 10.29 2.03 6.84
CA VAL A 13 9.32 1.19 7.58
C VAL A 13 9.92 0.65 8.86
N ASN A 14 11.14 0.09 8.79
CA ASN A 14 11.83 -0.44 9.96
C ASN A 14 12.18 0.64 10.99
N THR A 15 12.59 1.83 10.53
CA THR A 15 12.92 2.96 11.42
C THR A 15 11.69 3.48 12.17
N LEU A 16 10.52 3.41 11.54
CA LEU A 16 9.25 3.82 12.14
C LEU A 16 8.63 2.75 13.04
N GLY A 17 9.34 1.64 13.30
CA GLY A 17 8.89 0.55 14.17
C GLY A 17 8.03 -0.51 13.47
N GLY A 18 7.85 -0.41 12.16
CA GLY A 18 7.25 -1.47 11.35
C GLY A 18 8.24 -2.59 11.03
N LYS A 19 7.76 -3.64 10.37
CA LYS A 19 8.59 -4.72 9.84
C LYS A 19 8.41 -4.79 8.33
N SER A 20 9.44 -4.40 7.57
CA SER A 20 9.42 -4.61 6.12
C SER A 20 9.51 -6.10 5.80
N LEU A 21 8.68 -6.55 4.86
CA LEU A 21 8.64 -7.94 4.42
C LEU A 21 9.44 -8.08 3.11
N ALA A 22 10.15 -9.19 2.97
CA ALA A 22 10.72 -9.60 1.70
C ALA A 22 9.66 -10.42 0.95
N TRP A 23 9.34 -10.04 -0.28
CA TRP A 23 8.30 -10.69 -1.07
C TRP A 23 8.61 -10.62 -2.58
N PRO A 24 8.13 -11.59 -3.38
CA PRO A 24 8.26 -11.54 -4.83
C PRO A 24 7.56 -10.31 -5.41
N LEU A 25 8.03 -9.80 -6.55
CA LEU A 25 7.40 -8.67 -7.26
C LEU A 25 7.45 -7.32 -6.52
N LYS A 26 8.22 -7.20 -5.43
CA LYS A 26 8.30 -5.96 -4.64
C LYS A 26 8.71 -4.72 -5.45
N THR A 27 9.52 -4.91 -6.48
CA THR A 27 10.02 -3.84 -7.37
C THR A 27 9.25 -3.77 -8.70
N GLU A 28 8.17 -4.53 -8.85
CA GLU A 28 7.37 -4.56 -10.07
C GLU A 28 6.41 -3.37 -10.17
N CYS A 29 6.12 -2.98 -11.40
CA CYS A 29 5.22 -1.86 -11.68
C CYS A 29 3.75 -2.24 -11.43
N CYS A 30 2.99 -1.35 -10.77
CA CYS A 30 1.55 -1.55 -10.58
C CYS A 30 0.72 -1.41 -11.88
N GLY A 31 1.32 -0.97 -12.98
CA GLY A 31 0.63 -0.73 -14.25
C GLY A 31 -0.24 0.53 -14.31
N GLY A 32 -0.24 1.37 -13.26
CA GLY A 32 -1.15 2.51 -13.10
C GLY A 32 -1.24 3.45 -14.30
N SER A 33 -0.13 3.70 -15.01
CA SER A 33 -0.08 4.54 -16.22
C SER A 33 -0.90 4.00 -17.40
N PHE A 34 -1.24 2.70 -17.40
CA PHE A 34 -2.08 2.06 -18.42
C PHE A 34 -3.52 1.83 -17.95
N SER A 35 -3.94 2.49 -16.86
CA SER A 35 -5.25 2.26 -16.24
C SER A 35 -6.43 2.36 -17.19
N ILE A 36 -6.34 3.23 -18.20
CA ILE A 36 -7.36 3.44 -19.23
C ILE A 36 -7.14 2.53 -20.44
N SER A 37 -5.90 2.50 -20.96
CA SER A 37 -5.60 1.85 -22.24
C SER A 37 -5.46 0.32 -22.15
N LYS A 38 -5.10 -0.23 -20.98
CA LYS A 38 -4.90 -1.67 -20.76
C LYS A 38 -5.50 -2.12 -19.42
N LYS A 39 -6.77 -1.80 -19.20
CA LYS A 39 -7.44 -2.02 -17.90
C LYS A 39 -7.29 -3.44 -17.35
N GLU A 40 -7.48 -4.47 -18.18
CA GLU A 40 -7.39 -5.88 -17.76
C GLU A 40 -5.99 -6.25 -17.27
N MET A 41 -4.95 -5.80 -17.98
CA MET A 41 -3.55 -5.99 -17.57
C MET A 41 -3.31 -5.32 -16.21
N VAL A 42 -3.80 -4.10 -16.00
CA VAL A 42 -3.65 -3.40 -14.72
C VAL A 42 -4.37 -4.14 -13.60
N LEU A 43 -5.59 -4.64 -13.82
CA LEU A 43 -6.31 -5.42 -12.81
C LEU A 43 -5.57 -6.69 -12.43
N LYS A 44 -4.98 -7.39 -13.40
CA LYS A 44 -4.16 -8.57 -13.15
C LYS A 44 -2.92 -8.23 -12.32
N LEU A 45 -2.17 -7.20 -12.69
CA LEU A 45 -0.97 -6.77 -11.95
C LEU A 45 -1.30 -6.34 -10.52
N THR A 46 -2.36 -5.54 -10.34
CA THR A 46 -2.83 -5.15 -8.99
C THR A 46 -3.19 -6.38 -8.16
N TYR A 47 -3.90 -7.36 -8.74
CA TYR A 47 -4.25 -8.59 -8.06
C TYR A 47 -3.03 -9.41 -7.63
N GLU A 48 -2.04 -9.58 -8.53
CA GLU A 48 -0.82 -10.34 -8.24
C GLU A 48 0.00 -9.67 -7.13
N LEU A 49 0.19 -8.35 -7.19
CA LEU A 49 0.93 -7.59 -6.18
C LEU A 49 0.29 -7.70 -4.80
N LEU A 50 -1.03 -7.44 -4.69
CA LEU A 50 -1.73 -7.50 -3.41
C LEU A 50 -1.89 -8.93 -2.90
N SER A 51 -1.96 -9.93 -3.79
CA SER A 51 -1.97 -11.35 -3.41
C SER A 51 -0.67 -11.74 -2.73
N TRP A 52 0.47 -11.43 -3.36
CA TRP A 52 1.77 -11.73 -2.77
C TRP A 52 2.01 -10.96 -1.46
N ALA A 53 1.70 -9.66 -1.43
CA ALA A 53 1.80 -8.88 -0.19
C ALA A 53 0.98 -9.52 0.94
N LYS A 54 -0.28 -9.88 0.67
CA LYS A 54 -1.17 -10.52 1.64
C LYS A 54 -0.69 -11.92 2.05
N ASP A 55 -0.21 -12.73 1.10
CA ASP A 55 0.30 -14.08 1.36
C ASP A 55 1.57 -14.09 2.22
N GLN A 56 2.36 -13.02 2.17
CA GLN A 56 3.51 -12.82 3.08
C GLN A 56 3.11 -12.23 4.45
N GLY A 57 1.82 -11.96 4.68
CA GLY A 57 1.31 -11.41 5.92
C GLY A 57 1.44 -9.90 6.05
N ALA A 58 1.48 -9.16 4.93
CA ALA A 58 1.44 -7.70 4.98
C ALA A 58 0.11 -7.21 5.58
N GLU A 59 0.20 -6.23 6.46
CA GLU A 59 -0.97 -5.55 7.05
C GLU A 59 -1.32 -4.25 6.30
N ALA A 60 -0.33 -3.70 5.61
CA ALA A 60 -0.44 -2.51 4.77
C ALA A 60 0.63 -2.56 3.68
N VAL A 61 0.47 -1.76 2.64
CA VAL A 61 1.48 -1.55 1.60
C VAL A 61 1.94 -0.10 1.62
N VAL A 62 3.24 0.13 1.47
CA VAL A 62 3.83 1.47 1.41
C VAL A 62 4.39 1.71 0.03
N VAL A 63 4.06 2.85 -0.56
CA VAL A 63 4.49 3.22 -1.92
C VAL A 63 5.06 4.63 -1.95
N ASP A 64 5.89 4.89 -2.95
CA ASP A 64 6.54 6.18 -3.23
C ASP A 64 6.05 6.85 -4.52
N CYS A 65 5.14 6.20 -5.23
CA CYS A 65 4.54 6.68 -6.45
C CYS A 65 3.06 6.98 -6.23
N PRO A 66 2.59 8.23 -6.47
CA PRO A 66 1.17 8.59 -6.31
C PRO A 66 0.23 7.75 -7.18
N LEU A 67 0.67 7.36 -8.38
CA LEU A 67 -0.10 6.46 -9.24
C LEU A 67 -0.19 5.05 -8.66
N CYS A 68 0.86 4.55 -8.01
CA CYS A 68 0.81 3.27 -7.31
C CYS A 68 -0.19 3.33 -6.15
N GLN A 69 -0.18 4.41 -5.37
CA GLN A 69 -1.15 4.57 -4.29
C GLN A 69 -2.58 4.53 -4.83
N PHE A 70 -2.90 5.41 -5.79
CA PHE A 70 -4.24 5.48 -6.38
C PHE A 70 -4.66 4.12 -6.98
N ASN A 71 -3.79 3.48 -7.75
CA ASN A 71 -4.13 2.27 -8.48
C ASN A 71 -4.32 1.06 -7.55
N LEU A 72 -3.44 0.86 -6.57
CA LEU A 72 -3.52 -0.26 -5.64
C LEU A 72 -4.64 -0.07 -4.61
N ASP A 73 -4.98 1.17 -4.25
CA ASP A 73 -6.02 1.48 -3.28
C ASP A 73 -7.42 1.41 -3.90
N SER A 74 -7.64 2.12 -5.02
CA SER A 74 -8.97 2.25 -5.62
C SER A 74 -9.49 1.00 -6.32
N ARG A 75 -8.61 0.10 -6.75
CA ARG A 75 -9.00 -1.10 -7.51
C ARG A 75 -9.28 -2.33 -6.67
N GLN A 76 -9.05 -2.31 -5.34
CA GLN A 76 -9.27 -3.50 -4.50
C GLN A 76 -10.69 -4.04 -4.66
N GLY A 77 -11.72 -3.19 -4.54
CA GLY A 77 -13.10 -3.64 -4.70
C GLY A 77 -13.44 -4.18 -6.11
N GLU A 78 -12.70 -3.82 -7.16
CA GLU A 78 -12.87 -4.40 -8.50
C GLU A 78 -12.19 -5.77 -8.61
N ILE A 79 -10.93 -5.89 -8.19
CA ILE A 79 -10.20 -7.17 -8.23
C ILE A 79 -10.80 -8.19 -7.25
N GLU A 80 -11.32 -7.77 -6.10
CA GLU A 80 -12.00 -8.63 -5.12
C GLU A 80 -13.23 -9.30 -5.75
N ARG A 81 -14.01 -8.55 -6.55
CA ARG A 81 -15.17 -9.09 -7.27
C ARG A 81 -14.78 -10.04 -8.40
N ILE A 82 -13.69 -9.77 -9.10
CA ILE A 82 -13.24 -10.59 -10.24
C ILE A 82 -12.63 -11.90 -9.76
N TYR A 83 -11.78 -11.85 -8.73
CA TYR A 83 -10.97 -12.99 -8.29
C TYR A 83 -11.50 -13.68 -7.02
N GLY A 84 -12.51 -13.12 -6.35
CA GLY A 84 -13.12 -13.71 -5.15
C GLY A 84 -12.22 -13.72 -3.92
N ARG A 85 -11.20 -12.85 -3.86
CA ARG A 85 -10.23 -12.76 -2.77
C ARG A 85 -10.27 -11.37 -2.17
N ILE A 86 -10.56 -11.26 -0.87
CA ILE A 86 -10.59 -10.00 -0.12
C ILE A 86 -9.16 -9.60 0.26
N PHE A 87 -8.77 -8.34 0.04
CA PHE A 87 -7.46 -7.82 0.42
C PHE A 87 -7.55 -6.96 1.67
N SER A 88 -8.38 -5.92 1.65
CA SER A 88 -8.51 -4.94 2.74
C SER A 88 -7.16 -4.39 3.22
N LEU A 89 -6.23 -4.17 2.30
CA LEU A 89 -4.88 -3.66 2.60
C LEU A 89 -4.84 -2.15 2.41
N PRO A 90 -4.70 -1.32 3.47
CA PRO A 90 -4.48 0.10 3.30
C PRO A 90 -3.16 0.37 2.55
N ILE A 91 -3.21 1.27 1.58
CA ILE A 91 -2.05 1.67 0.76
C ILE A 91 -1.57 3.06 1.18
N PHE A 92 -0.50 3.12 1.95
CA PHE A 92 0.09 4.37 2.40
C PHE A 92 1.06 4.92 1.36
N TYR A 93 0.95 6.20 1.06
CA TYR A 93 2.09 6.92 0.52
C TYR A 93 3.14 7.10 1.63
N PHE A 94 4.43 6.98 1.30
CA PHE A 94 5.49 6.97 2.31
C PHE A 94 5.48 8.19 3.24
N THR A 95 5.04 9.37 2.77
CA THR A 95 4.94 10.56 3.62
C THR A 95 3.79 10.49 4.63
N GLN A 96 2.72 9.74 4.34
CA GLN A 96 1.65 9.48 5.30
C GLN A 96 2.18 8.62 6.45
N LEU A 97 2.96 7.58 6.12
CA LEU A 97 3.61 6.74 7.14
C LEU A 97 4.63 7.54 7.95
N LEU A 98 5.45 8.36 7.30
CA LEU A 98 6.38 9.26 7.98
C LEU A 98 5.64 10.23 8.92
N GLY A 99 4.56 10.83 8.45
CA GLY A 99 3.75 11.73 9.26
C GLY A 99 3.11 11.05 10.47
N LEU A 100 2.63 9.81 10.34
CA LEU A 100 2.19 8.99 11.47
C LEU A 100 3.31 8.81 12.50
N GLY A 101 4.52 8.48 12.04
CA GLY A 101 5.70 8.35 12.89
C GLY A 101 6.11 9.65 13.59
N LEU A 102 5.89 10.80 12.94
CA LEU A 102 6.12 12.13 13.49
C LEU A 102 4.96 12.62 14.40
N GLY A 103 3.87 11.85 14.50
CA GLY A 103 2.72 12.19 15.32
C GLY A 103 1.78 13.24 14.73
N LEU A 104 1.76 13.40 13.40
CA LEU A 104 0.78 14.25 12.70
C LEU A 104 -0.63 13.67 12.78
N GLY A 105 -1.64 14.53 12.70
CA GLY A 105 -3.04 14.13 12.81
C GLY A 105 -3.59 13.49 11.53
N ASN A 106 -4.61 12.64 11.69
CA ASN A 106 -5.24 11.87 10.58
C ASN A 106 -5.70 12.77 9.43
N LYS A 107 -6.31 13.92 9.75
CA LYS A 107 -6.81 14.90 8.78
C LYS A 107 -5.70 15.58 7.98
N GLU A 108 -4.57 15.85 8.63
CA GLU A 108 -3.40 16.46 7.96
C GLU A 108 -2.77 15.47 6.97
N LEU A 109 -2.81 14.18 7.31
CA LEU A 109 -2.34 13.08 6.48
C LEU A 109 -3.35 12.62 5.43
N GLY A 110 -4.59 13.12 5.49
CA GLY A 110 -5.68 12.76 4.58
C GLY A 110 -6.05 11.28 4.63
N LEU A 111 -5.91 10.63 5.79
CA LEU A 111 -6.19 9.19 5.93
C LEU A 111 -7.65 8.85 5.69
N GLU A 112 -8.56 9.80 5.96
CA GLU A 112 -9.99 9.68 5.67
C GLU A 112 -10.33 9.63 4.17
N LYS A 113 -9.36 9.92 3.29
CA LYS A 113 -9.55 9.92 1.84
C LYS A 113 -9.07 8.64 1.16
N MET A 114 -8.46 7.72 1.91
CA MET A 114 -8.04 6.42 1.38
C MET A 114 -9.26 5.55 1.07
N ASN A 115 -9.24 4.84 -0.04
CA ASN A 115 -10.33 3.96 -0.46
C ASN A 115 -10.45 2.75 0.48
N VAL A 116 -9.32 2.18 0.88
CA VAL A 116 -9.26 1.18 1.95
C VAL A 116 -8.88 1.85 3.25
N SER A 117 -9.82 1.84 4.20
CA SER A 117 -9.67 2.50 5.49
C SER A 117 -8.47 1.96 6.26
N PRO A 118 -7.52 2.83 6.69
CA PRO A 118 -6.40 2.42 7.52
C PRO A 118 -6.77 2.33 9.01
N PHE A 119 -7.90 2.91 9.43
CA PHE A 119 -8.24 3.07 10.84
C PHE A 119 -8.31 1.76 11.64
N PRO A 120 -8.89 0.65 11.13
CA PRO A 120 -8.89 -0.62 11.86
C PRO A 120 -7.48 -1.09 12.24
N LEU A 121 -6.53 -0.99 11.29
CA LEU A 121 -5.13 -1.34 11.53
C LEU A 121 -4.48 -0.38 12.53
N LEU A 122 -4.69 0.93 12.37
CA LEU A 122 -4.09 1.93 13.24
C LEU A 122 -4.62 1.84 14.68
N GLU A 123 -5.88 1.45 14.86
CA GLU A 123 -6.49 1.15 16.16
C GLU A 123 -5.86 -0.09 16.79
N GLU A 124 -5.80 -1.20 16.05
CA GLU A 124 -5.21 -2.46 16.53
C GLU A 124 -3.74 -2.28 16.96
N ARG A 125 -2.99 -1.44 16.23
CA ARG A 125 -1.58 -1.16 16.51
C ARG A 125 -1.36 -0.01 17.51
N ASN A 126 -2.41 0.58 18.07
CA ASN A 126 -2.36 1.73 18.99
C ASN A 126 -1.56 2.93 18.43
N ILE A 127 -1.66 3.17 17.12
CA ILE A 127 -0.99 4.27 16.42
C ILE A 127 -1.87 5.53 16.41
N LEU A 128 -3.19 5.37 16.53
CA LEU A 128 -4.10 6.51 16.59
C LEU A 128 -3.82 7.38 17.82
N LYS A 129 -3.41 8.62 17.56
CA LYS A 129 -3.53 9.70 18.54
C LYS A 129 -4.90 10.34 18.35
N ARG A 130 -5.67 10.38 19.44
CA ARG A 130 -6.93 11.14 19.52
C ARG A 130 -6.67 12.63 19.37
#